data_AF-A0A495VJD1-F1
#
_entry.id   AF-A0A495VJD1-F1
#
_cell.length_a   1.000
_cell.length_b   1.000
_cell.length_c   1.000
_cell.angle_alpha   90.00
_cell.angle_beta   90.00
_cell.angle_gamma   90.00
#
_symmetry.space_group_name_H-M   'P 1'
#
loop_
_entity.id
_entity.type
_entity.pdbx_description
1 polymer ?
#
loop_
_entity_poly.entity_id
_entity_poly.type
_entity_poly.pdbx_seq_one_letter_code
_entity_poly.pdbx_strand_id
1 'polypeptide(L)'
;MDRNRQWLRFRRGGQQWDLDVHRLTVDDTIALQELARGRTWGQVLLGLDQLDMVAVKVLLWAARRAAGDPVPFGDLSFPWGELAFEWIDGPTRPQGGDQADTAPAPAAAPDGDTGD
;
A
#
# COMPACT_ATOMS: atom_id res chain seq x y z
N MET A 1 -2.56 -21.24 -9.48
CA MET A 1 -2.62 -19.85 -8.98
C MET A 1 -2.22 -19.89 -7.51
N ASP A 2 -0.98 -19.50 -7.21
CA ASP A 2 -0.49 -19.33 -5.85
C ASP A 2 -1.39 -18.37 -5.09
N ARG A 3 -2.04 -18.85 -4.01
CA ARG A 3 -3.05 -18.13 -3.23
C ARG A 3 -2.46 -17.04 -2.31
N ASN A 4 -1.16 -16.76 -2.41
CA ASN A 4 -0.45 -15.81 -1.54
C ASN A 4 -0.11 -14.46 -2.20
N ARG A 5 -0.40 -14.26 -3.49
CA ARG A 5 -0.19 -12.96 -4.14
C ARG A 5 -1.31 -12.00 -3.76
N GLN A 6 -1.12 -11.31 -2.65
CA GLN A 6 -2.10 -10.41 -2.04
C GLN A 6 -1.77 -8.93 -2.26
N TRP A 7 -0.59 -8.64 -2.80
CA TRP A 7 -0.07 -7.29 -2.92
C TRP A 7 0.21 -6.94 -4.38
N LEU A 8 -0.18 -5.72 -4.75
CA LEU A 8 0.07 -5.14 -6.06
C LEU A 8 1.02 -3.96 -5.92
N ARG A 9 2.14 -4.00 -6.62
CA ARG A 9 3.13 -2.91 -6.65
C ARG A 9 2.99 -2.11 -7.92
N PHE A 10 2.94 -0.79 -7.77
CA PHE A 10 3.06 0.17 -8.86
C PHE A 10 4.37 0.95 -8.75
N ARG A 11 5.03 1.19 -9.87
CA ARG A 11 6.26 1.99 -9.96
C ARG A 11 6.15 3.00 -11.10
N ARG A 12 6.42 4.28 -10.80
CA ARG A 12 6.43 5.38 -11.78
C ARG A 12 7.36 6.49 -11.33
N GLY A 13 8.25 6.95 -12.21
CA GLY A 13 9.06 8.16 -11.96
C GLY A 13 9.87 8.12 -10.66
N GLY A 14 10.37 6.94 -10.26
CA GLY A 14 11.10 6.75 -9.00
C GLY A 14 10.22 6.59 -7.75
N GLN A 15 8.90 6.72 -7.89
CA GLN A 15 7.94 6.46 -6.82
C GLN A 15 7.43 5.02 -6.89
N GLN A 16 7.05 4.50 -5.72
CA GLN A 16 6.48 3.17 -5.56
C GLN A 16 5.27 3.22 -4.64
N TRP A 17 4.22 2.48 -5.01
CA TRP A 17 3.03 2.28 -4.19
C TRP A 17 2.70 0.79 -4.12
N ASP A 18 2.57 0.28 -2.90
CA ASP A 18 2.16 -1.10 -2.64
C ASP A 18 0.71 -1.09 -2.15
N LEU A 19 -0.14 -1.91 -2.76
CA LEU A 19 -1.55 -2.05 -2.43
C LEU A 19 -1.83 -3.48 -1.95
N ASP A 20 -2.34 -3.63 -0.74
CA ASP A 20 -2.94 -4.89 -0.29
C ASP A 20 -4.38 -4.97 -0.82
N VAL A 21 -4.60 -5.80 -1.83
CA VAL A 21 -5.92 -5.91 -2.48
C VAL A 21 -6.97 -6.56 -1.57
N HIS A 22 -6.55 -7.24 -0.51
CA HIS A 22 -7.45 -7.88 0.46
C HIS A 22 -7.79 -7.00 1.67
N ARG A 23 -7.04 -5.92 1.89
CA ARG A 23 -7.29 -4.97 3.00
C ARG A 23 -8.06 -3.72 2.60
N LEU A 24 -8.49 -3.60 1.35
CA LEU A 24 -9.38 -2.53 0.94
C LEU A 24 -10.68 -2.61 1.75
N THR A 25 -11.08 -1.47 2.33
CA THR A 25 -12.32 -1.40 3.10
C THR A 25 -13.53 -1.45 2.17
N VAL A 26 -14.71 -1.72 2.74
CA VAL A 26 -15.97 -1.69 1.97
C VAL A 26 -16.17 -0.30 1.33
N ASP A 27 -15.89 0.78 2.07
CA ASP A 27 -15.98 2.14 1.56
C ASP A 27 -15.00 2.40 0.41
N ASP A 28 -13.78 1.86 0.49
CA ASP A 28 -12.83 1.92 -0.63
C ASP A 28 -13.37 1.17 -1.84
N THR A 29 -13.91 -0.04 -1.66
CA THR A 29 -14.48 -0.79 -2.79
C THR A 29 -15.71 -0.13 -3.40
N ILE A 30 -16.56 0.53 -2.61
CA ILE A 30 -17.69 1.33 -3.12
C ILE A 30 -17.18 2.50 -3.95
N ALA A 31 -16.24 3.28 -3.41
CA ALA A 31 -15.62 4.38 -4.13
C ALA A 31 -14.96 3.89 -5.44
N LEU A 32 -14.26 2.75 -5.41
CA LEU A 32 -13.63 2.17 -6.59
C LEU A 32 -14.67 1.71 -7.62
N GLN A 33 -15.82 1.18 -7.21
CA GLN A 33 -16.90 0.76 -8.12
C GLN A 33 -17.56 1.96 -8.82
N GLU A 34 -17.77 3.06 -8.10
CA GLU A 34 -18.23 4.33 -8.68
C GLU A 34 -17.22 4.84 -9.72
N LEU A 35 -15.93 4.83 -9.38
CA LEU A 35 -14.83 5.26 -10.26
C LEU A 35 -14.62 4.32 -11.47
N ALA A 36 -14.85 3.02 -11.30
CA ALA A 36 -14.70 2.00 -12.34
C ALA A 36 -15.91 1.94 -13.30
N ARG A 37 -16.79 2.95 -13.28
CA ARG A 37 -18.02 3.02 -14.09
C ARG A 37 -18.95 1.82 -13.86
N GLY A 38 -19.10 1.40 -12.61
CA GLY A 38 -20.01 0.33 -12.20
C GLY A 38 -19.45 -1.09 -12.33
N ARG A 39 -18.17 -1.26 -12.70
CA ARG A 39 -17.53 -2.58 -12.73
C ARG A 39 -17.42 -3.16 -11.33
N THR A 40 -17.71 -4.46 -11.21
CA THR A 40 -17.53 -5.17 -9.94
C THR A 40 -16.04 -5.33 -9.62
N TRP A 41 -15.72 -5.56 -8.35
CA TRP A 41 -14.33 -5.79 -7.93
C TRP A 41 -13.66 -6.93 -8.70
N GLY A 42 -14.37 -8.04 -8.93
CA GLY A 42 -13.86 -9.15 -9.74
C GLY A 42 -13.57 -8.76 -11.19
N GLN A 43 -14.37 -7.87 -11.80
CA GLN A 43 -14.11 -7.35 -13.14
C GLN A 43 -12.90 -6.40 -13.18
N VAL A 44 -12.66 -5.63 -12.11
CA VAL A 44 -11.46 -4.80 -11.99
C VAL A 44 -10.21 -5.68 -11.91
N LEU A 45 -10.22 -6.70 -11.05
CA LEU A 45 -9.08 -7.62 -10.92
C LEU A 45 -8.81 -8.38 -12.22
N LEU A 46 -9.84 -8.90 -12.88
CA LEU A 46 -9.71 -9.57 -14.18
C LEU A 46 -9.19 -8.61 -15.26
N GLY A 47 -9.64 -7.35 -15.23
CA GLY A 47 -9.16 -6.32 -16.14
C GLY A 47 -7.68 -6.01 -15.96
N LEU A 48 -7.17 -6.06 -14.72
CA LEU A 48 -5.74 -5.86 -14.46
C LEU A 48 -4.88 -6.91 -15.16
N ASP A 49 -5.27 -8.19 -15.10
CA ASP A 49 -4.57 -9.29 -15.78
C ASP A 49 -4.61 -9.15 -17.31
N GLN A 50 -5.60 -8.42 -17.84
CA GLN A 50 -5.77 -8.13 -19.26
C GLN A 50 -5.17 -6.78 -19.68
N LEU A 51 -4.46 -6.08 -18.78
CA LEU A 51 -3.91 -4.75 -19.01
C LEU A 51 -4.98 -3.70 -19.39
N ASP A 52 -6.22 -3.86 -18.91
CA ASP A 52 -7.29 -2.88 -19.11
C ASP A 52 -6.94 -1.57 -18.40
N MET A 53 -7.01 -0.48 -19.17
CA MET A 53 -6.60 0.85 -18.70
C MET A 53 -7.40 1.34 -17.48
N VAL A 54 -8.70 1.03 -17.41
CA VAL A 54 -9.56 1.47 -16.31
C VAL A 54 -9.18 0.71 -15.04
N ALA A 55 -8.98 -0.60 -15.13
CA ALA A 55 -8.55 -1.43 -14.01
C ALA A 55 -7.21 -0.97 -13.43
N VAL A 56 -6.21 -0.75 -14.30
CA VAL A 56 -4.90 -0.23 -13.88
C VAL A 56 -5.02 1.14 -13.23
N LYS A 57 -5.81 2.06 -13.81
CA LYS A 57 -6.00 3.41 -13.25
C LYS A 57 -6.68 3.38 -11.88
N VAL A 58 -7.71 2.55 -11.70
CA VAL A 58 -8.46 2.37 -10.45
C VAL A 58 -7.57 1.80 -9.35
N LEU A 59 -6.80 0.77 -9.65
CA LEU A 59 -5.92 0.14 -8.67
C LEU A 59 -4.71 1.01 -8.32
N LEU A 60 -4.15 1.75 -9.28
CA LEU A 60 -3.11 2.74 -9.00
C LEU A 60 -3.65 3.87 -8.09
N TRP A 61 -4.86 4.35 -8.35
CA TRP A 61 -5.50 5.35 -7.48
C TRP A 61 -5.66 4.84 -6.05
N ALA A 62 -6.14 3.60 -5.89
CA ALA A 62 -6.27 2.95 -4.59
C ALA A 62 -4.92 2.87 -3.87
N ALA A 63 -3.87 2.46 -4.58
CA ALA A 63 -2.50 2.36 -4.03
C ALA A 63 -1.97 3.72 -3.52
N ARG A 64 -2.19 4.80 -4.28
CA ARG A 64 -1.78 6.16 -3.87
C ARG A 64 -2.55 6.64 -2.64
N ARG A 65 -3.87 6.43 -2.62
CA ARG A 65 -4.71 6.80 -1.48
C ARG A 65 -4.30 6.04 -0.20
N ALA A 66 -4.02 4.74 -0.31
CA ALA A 66 -3.54 3.91 0.81
C ALA A 66 -2.17 4.38 1.34
N ALA A 67 -1.33 4.95 0.47
CA ALA A 67 -0.05 5.55 0.84
C ALA A 67 -0.16 6.98 1.43
N GLY A 68 -1.38 7.51 1.60
CA GLY A 68 -1.61 8.85 2.11
C GLY A 68 -1.39 9.98 1.10
N ASP A 69 -1.40 9.66 -0.21
CA ASP A 69 -1.31 10.64 -1.30
C ASP A 69 -2.72 10.91 -1.86
N PRO A 70 -3.42 11.97 -1.41
CA PRO A 70 -4.83 12.22 -1.72
C PRO A 70 -4.99 12.82 -3.13
N VAL A 71 -4.75 12.00 -4.15
CA VAL A 71 -4.87 12.42 -5.55
C VAL A 71 -6.30 12.24 -6.05
N PRO A 72 -6.90 13.27 -6.69
CA PRO A 72 -8.17 13.11 -7.38
C PRO A 72 -8.07 12.09 -8.51
N PHE A 73 -9.07 11.21 -8.67
CA PHE A 73 -9.04 10.18 -9.70
C PHE A 73 -8.91 10.73 -11.13
N GLY A 74 -9.47 11.91 -11.38
CA GLY A 74 -9.37 12.62 -12.67
C GLY A 74 -7.93 12.97 -13.04
N ASP A 75 -7.09 13.26 -12.06
CA ASP A 75 -5.73 13.80 -12.24
C ASP A 75 -4.68 12.71 -12.49
N LEU A 76 -5.08 11.44 -12.43
CA LEU A 76 -4.25 10.32 -12.85
C LEU A 76 -4.16 10.28 -14.38
N SER A 77 -3.16 10.99 -14.90
CA SER A 77 -2.72 10.97 -16.29
C SER A 77 -1.25 10.60 -16.36
N PHE A 78 -0.92 9.60 -17.17
CA PHE A 78 0.44 9.14 -17.43
C PHE A 78 0.49 8.35 -18.74
N PRO A 79 1.61 8.40 -19.48
CA PRO A 79 1.82 7.53 -20.62
C PRO A 79 2.05 6.10 -20.14
N TRP A 80 1.51 5.12 -20.87
CA TRP A 80 1.51 3.72 -20.45
C TRP A 80 2.92 3.17 -20.19
N GLY A 81 3.91 3.58 -20.99
CA GLY A 81 5.30 3.14 -20.85
C GLY A 81 6.03 3.64 -19.60
N GLU A 82 5.45 4.58 -18.84
CA GLU A 82 6.04 5.08 -17.59
C GLU A 82 5.57 4.30 -16.35
N LEU A 83 4.54 3.45 -16.48
CA LEU A 83 4.00 2.69 -15.37
C LEU A 83 4.44 1.22 -15.48
N ALA A 84 5.09 0.74 -14.43
CA ALA A 84 5.29 -0.69 -14.22
C ALA A 84 4.42 -1.15 -13.05
N PHE A 85 3.85 -2.35 -13.15
CA PHE A 85 3.20 -3.00 -12.01
C PHE A 85 3.42 -4.50 -12.00
N GLU A 86 3.38 -5.09 -10.81
CA GLU A 86 3.55 -6.53 -10.61
C GLU A 86 2.86 -7.00 -9.33
N TRP A 87 2.49 -8.28 -9.30
CA TRP A 87 2.04 -8.95 -8.09
C TRP A 87 3.25 -9.35 -7.23
N ILE A 88 3.20 -9.04 -5.94
CA ILE A 88 4.24 -9.37 -4.95
C ILE A 88 3.62 -10.13 -3.77
N ASP A 89 4.47 -10.78 -2.96
CA ASP A 89 4.02 -11.57 -1.80
C ASP A 89 3.82 -10.72 -0.52
N GLY A 90 4.37 -9.51 -0.47
CA GLY A 90 4.27 -8.60 0.66
C GLY A 90 4.93 -7.25 0.39
N PRO A 91 4.63 -6.20 1.17
CA PRO A 91 5.15 -4.88 0.93
C PRO A 91 6.67 -4.87 1.09
N THR A 92 7.40 -4.13 0.26
CA THR A 92 8.80 -3.85 0.63
C THR A 92 8.74 -2.88 1.79
N ARG A 93 9.15 -3.33 2.96
CA ARG A 93 9.50 -2.42 4.06
C ARG A 93 10.45 -1.36 3.49
N PRO A 94 10.25 -0.07 3.76
CA PRO A 94 11.29 0.90 3.49
C PRO A 94 12.54 0.45 4.28
N GLN A 95 13.63 0.15 3.58
CA GLN A 95 14.94 0.08 4.20
C GLN A 95 15.33 1.51 4.56
N GLY A 96 14.94 1.95 5.77
CA GLY A 96 15.27 3.26 6.28
C GLY A 96 15.09 3.31 7.78
N GLY A 97 16.21 3.28 8.51
CA GLY A 97 16.29 3.64 9.92
C GLY A 97 16.65 2.50 10.88
N ASP A 98 17.84 1.91 10.73
CA ASP A 98 18.59 1.51 11.91
C ASP A 98 18.97 2.82 12.64
N GLN A 99 18.15 3.24 13.59
CA GLN A 99 18.57 4.21 14.59
C GLN A 99 18.13 3.67 15.94
N ALA A 100 19.09 3.01 16.58
CA ALA A 100 19.07 2.66 17.98
C ALA A 100 18.62 3.85 18.82
N ASP A 101 17.48 3.71 19.50
CA ASP A 101 17.24 4.43 20.75
C ASP A 101 17.45 3.42 21.87
N THR A 102 18.73 3.25 22.21
CA THR A 102 19.13 2.68 23.49
C THR A 102 18.68 3.68 24.55
N ALA A 103 17.47 3.51 25.09
CA ALA A 103 17.14 4.12 26.37
C ALA A 103 18.02 3.41 27.43
N PRO A 104 18.95 4.10 28.12
CA PRO A 104 19.63 3.50 29.24
C PRO A 104 18.58 3.20 30.32
N ALA A 105 18.51 1.95 30.76
CA ALA A 105 17.73 1.57 31.92
C ALA A 105 18.10 2.48 33.09
N PRO A 106 17.15 3.11 33.79
CA PRO A 106 17.48 3.74 35.05
C PRO A 106 17.94 2.64 36.01
N ALA A 107 19.22 2.65 36.35
CA ALA A 107 19.76 1.91 37.47
C ALA A 107 19.15 2.50 38.74
N ALA A 108 18.09 1.86 39.24
CA ALA A 108 17.69 2.04 40.63
C ALA A 108 18.73 1.33 41.50
N ALA A 109 19.62 2.12 42.09
CA ALA A 109 20.64 1.65 43.01
C ALA A 109 19.98 0.93 44.23
N PRO A 110 20.65 -0.08 44.80
CA PRO A 110 20.30 -0.64 46.10
C PRO A 110 20.71 0.34 47.21
N ASP A 111 20.36 -0.04 48.44
CA ASP A 111 20.77 0.53 49.74
C ASP A 111 19.79 1.50 50.41
N GLY A 112 19.07 0.92 51.37
CA GLY A 112 18.26 1.63 52.35
C GLY A 112 17.60 0.70 53.38
N ASP A 113 18.25 -0.40 53.77
CA ASP A 113 17.88 -1.17 54.96
C ASP A 113 18.99 -0.99 56.00
N THR A 114 18.79 -0.04 56.89
CA THR A 114 19.52 0.04 58.17
C THR A 114 18.51 0.56 59.19
N GLY A 115 18.20 -0.30 60.15
CA GLY A 115 17.05 -0.15 61.04
C GLY A 115 17.20 0.86 62.17
N ASP A 116 16.09 1.00 62.90
CA ASP A 116 15.99 1.20 64.34
C ASP A 116 14.66 0.56 64.80
#